data_AF-F6THS9-F1
#
_entry.id   AF-F6THS9-F1
#
_cell.length_a   1.000
_cell.length_b   1.000
_cell.length_c   1.000
_cell.angle_alpha   90.00
_cell.angle_beta   90.00
_cell.angle_gamma   90.00
#
_symmetry.space_group_name_H-M   'P 1'
#
loop_
_entity.id
_entity.type
_entity.pdbx_description
1 polymer ?
#
loop_
_entity_poly.entity_id
_entity_poly.type
_entity_poly.pdbx_seq_one_letter_code
_entity_poly.pdbx_strand_id
1 'polypeptide(L)'
;MFLSWHRLITIQLELGLSRHMKNKTLGIPYWDWTDPTYKGLPDLVKNPTIYDPILKKYVPNPIYRTYIPSHTLVNNKTLYNYRVVESAGYLQHDLMLRNVILALSTPSYKKYDDTAVLSHDQIHNCMCVPKDPHIDCTYSFDTTGFSAFEPAFLLHHSQIDRVYALYQKLRQVLGTQDWTKDSFLDPYKLDEHFDFFNRSDVSGSWDWPMSPFCNASMNPSYVTLNKDSWTVGNSYYYQELFGYKYDTFDLARRDWKLLLKDLKQSYKRWEAE
;
A
#
# COMPACT_ATOMS: atom_id res chain seq x y z
N MET A 1 -7.60 0.36 10.27
CA MET A 1 -6.20 0.11 10.73
C MET A 1 -5.30 -0.42 9.61
N PHE A 2 -5.85 -1.14 8.63
CA PHE A 2 -5.11 -1.77 7.55
C PHE A 2 -4.19 -0.77 6.80
N LEU A 3 -4.76 0.28 6.21
CA LEU A 3 -3.99 1.24 5.42
C LEU A 3 -2.94 2.01 6.24
N SER A 4 -3.31 2.41 7.46
CA SER A 4 -2.41 3.10 8.37
C SER A 4 -1.20 2.24 8.80
N TRP A 5 -1.39 0.93 8.95
CA TRP A 5 -0.28 0.00 9.21
C TRP A 5 0.64 -0.13 7.99
N HIS A 6 0.05 -0.26 6.80
CA HIS A 6 0.80 -0.37 5.54
C HIS A 6 1.60 0.91 5.21
N ARG A 7 1.08 2.09 5.58
CA ARG A 7 1.84 3.35 5.53
C ARG A 7 3.09 3.29 6.42
N LEU A 8 2.97 2.78 7.63
CA LEU A 8 4.12 2.70 8.55
C LEU A 8 5.18 1.70 8.09
N ILE A 9 4.78 0.57 7.50
CA ILE A 9 5.75 -0.39 6.97
C ILE A 9 6.49 0.18 5.75
N THR A 10 5.82 0.92 4.86
CA THR A 10 6.49 1.58 3.73
C THR A 10 7.48 2.64 4.20
N ILE A 11 7.13 3.44 5.21
CA ILE A 11 8.05 4.41 5.83
C ILE A 11 9.25 3.70 6.45
N GLN A 12 9.06 2.58 7.16
CA GLN A 12 10.17 1.82 7.72
C GLN A 12 11.14 1.32 6.65
N LEU A 13 10.59 0.80 5.55
CA LEU A 13 11.39 0.34 4.41
C LEU A 13 12.12 1.51 3.73
N GLU A 14 11.46 2.68 3.61
CA GLU A 14 12.07 3.90 3.07
C GLU A 14 13.24 4.39 3.93
N LEU A 15 13.06 4.47 5.24
CA LEU A 15 14.10 4.90 6.17
C LEU A 15 15.28 3.92 6.17
N GLY A 16 15.01 2.62 6.05
CA GLY A 16 16.03 1.59 5.88
C GLY A 16 16.85 1.80 4.61
N LEU A 17 16.18 1.95 3.46
CA LEU A 17 16.82 2.19 2.17
C LEU A 17 17.57 3.53 2.11
N SER A 18 16.96 4.58 2.66
CA SER A 18 17.49 5.94 2.65
C SER A 18 18.87 6.02 3.26
N ARG A 19 19.19 5.21 4.28
CA ARG A 19 20.55 5.13 4.86
C ARG A 19 21.62 4.78 3.81
N HIS A 20 21.26 3.98 2.80
CA HIS A 20 22.15 3.50 1.75
C HIS A 20 22.05 4.30 0.43
N MET A 21 21.03 5.14 0.27
CA MET A 21 20.88 5.95 -0.95
C MET A 21 21.89 7.10 -1.02
N LYS A 22 22.44 7.34 -2.21
CA LYS A 22 23.26 8.53 -2.50
C LYS A 22 22.39 9.79 -2.55
N ASN A 23 21.23 9.70 -3.20
CA ASN A 23 20.25 10.77 -3.23
C ASN A 23 19.26 10.61 -2.06
N LYS A 24 19.36 11.46 -1.05
CA LYS A 24 18.47 11.44 0.12
C LYS A 24 17.10 12.11 -0.14
N THR A 25 16.91 12.76 -1.30
CA THR A 25 15.64 13.39 -1.66
C THR A 25 14.75 12.49 -2.52
N LEU A 26 15.25 11.33 -2.94
CA LEU A 26 14.48 10.36 -3.70
C LEU A 26 13.67 9.52 -2.72
N GLY A 27 12.35 9.58 -2.83
CA GLY A 27 11.47 8.66 -2.10
C GLY A 27 11.30 7.32 -2.81
N ILE A 28 10.58 6.41 -2.18
CA ILE A 28 10.25 5.11 -2.79
C ILE A 28 9.33 5.28 -4.00
N PRO A 29 9.70 4.75 -5.18
CA PRO A 29 8.80 4.75 -6.33
C PRO A 29 7.53 3.94 -6.07
N TYR A 30 6.40 4.43 -6.57
CA TYR A 30 5.15 3.66 -6.58
C TYR A 30 4.97 2.94 -7.91
N TRP A 31 4.32 1.78 -7.87
CA TRP A 31 3.89 1.07 -9.07
C TRP A 31 2.44 1.44 -9.38
N ASP A 32 2.25 2.36 -10.34
CA ASP A 32 0.92 2.79 -10.74
C ASP A 32 0.25 1.79 -11.68
N TRP A 33 -0.36 0.77 -11.10
CA TRP A 33 -1.19 -0.20 -11.81
C TRP A 33 -2.50 0.41 -12.37
N THR A 34 -2.79 1.69 -12.11
CA THR A 34 -3.85 2.43 -12.80
C THR A 34 -3.38 3.08 -14.09
N ASP A 35 -2.11 2.97 -14.49
CA ASP A 35 -1.68 3.48 -15.79
C ASP A 35 -1.85 2.41 -16.89
N PRO A 36 -2.63 2.68 -17.96
CA PRO A 36 -2.96 1.70 -18.99
C PRO A 36 -1.76 1.27 -19.86
N THR A 37 -0.63 1.96 -19.74
CA THR A 37 0.59 1.65 -20.49
C THR A 37 1.49 0.64 -19.79
N TYR A 38 1.29 0.38 -18.49
CA TYR A 38 2.03 -0.66 -17.80
C TYR A 38 1.58 -2.03 -18.30
N LYS A 39 2.56 -2.85 -18.71
CA LYS A 39 2.34 -4.20 -19.25
C LYS A 39 2.77 -5.31 -18.29
N GLY A 40 2.74 -5.01 -16.99
CA GLY A 40 3.03 -5.95 -15.91
C GLY A 40 4.00 -5.43 -14.88
N LEU A 41 4.87 -6.32 -14.38
CA LEU A 41 5.88 -5.98 -13.38
C LEU A 41 6.77 -4.82 -13.86
N PRO A 42 7.05 -3.83 -13.00
CA PRO A 42 8.04 -2.80 -13.29
C PRO A 42 9.40 -3.41 -13.63
N ASP A 43 10.10 -2.87 -14.63
CA ASP A 43 11.42 -3.36 -15.05
C ASP A 43 12.43 -3.42 -13.90
N LEU A 44 12.26 -2.52 -12.94
CA LEU A 44 13.02 -2.41 -11.70
C LEU A 44 13.02 -3.73 -10.92
N VAL A 45 11.89 -4.42 -10.83
CA VAL A 45 11.75 -5.69 -10.10
C VAL A 45 11.67 -6.89 -11.02
N LYS A 46 11.35 -6.71 -12.31
CA LYS A 46 11.12 -7.78 -13.28
C LYS A 46 12.41 -8.49 -13.73
N ASN A 47 13.50 -7.76 -13.93
CA ASN A 47 14.68 -8.30 -14.59
C ASN A 47 15.72 -8.85 -13.59
N PRO A 48 16.32 -10.04 -13.81
CA PRO A 48 17.30 -10.64 -12.89
C PRO A 48 18.64 -9.90 -12.86
N THR A 49 18.89 -9.05 -13.87
CA THR A 49 20.08 -8.20 -13.94
C THR A 49 19.67 -6.78 -14.28
N ILE A 50 20.48 -5.82 -13.84
CA ILE A 50 20.31 -4.39 -14.11
C ILE A 50 21.63 -3.84 -14.65
N TYR A 51 21.57 -2.90 -15.60
CA TYR A 51 22.75 -2.23 -16.09
C TYR A 51 23.21 -1.19 -15.07
N ASP A 52 24.42 -1.34 -14.53
CA ASP A 52 25.04 -0.36 -13.65
C ASP A 52 25.79 0.68 -14.50
N PRO A 53 25.35 1.95 -14.53
CA PRO A 53 26.00 2.98 -15.34
C PRO A 53 27.39 3.40 -14.82
N ILE A 54 27.71 3.12 -13.55
CA ILE A 54 29.02 3.39 -12.95
C ILE A 54 30.01 2.29 -13.35
N LEU A 55 29.60 1.03 -13.22
CA LEU A 55 30.43 -0.13 -13.57
C LEU A 55 30.43 -0.44 -15.07
N LYS A 56 29.51 0.18 -15.82
CA LYS A 56 29.29 -0.01 -17.27
C LYS A 56 29.05 -1.48 -17.67
N LYS A 57 28.40 -2.26 -16.79
CA LYS A 57 28.10 -3.67 -17.02
C LYS A 57 26.77 -4.06 -16.38
N TYR A 58 26.20 -5.17 -16.85
CA TYR A 58 25.08 -5.79 -16.15
C TYR A 58 25.55 -6.47 -14.86
N VAL A 59 24.81 -6.24 -13.78
CA VAL A 59 25.03 -6.84 -12.46
C VAL A 59 23.75 -7.53 -11.98
N PRO A 60 23.84 -8.50 -11.05
CA PRO A 60 22.65 -9.06 -10.41
C PRO A 60 21.76 -7.96 -9.84
N ASN A 61 20.47 -8.02 -10.13
CA ASN A 61 19.52 -7.02 -9.65
C ASN A 61 19.16 -7.29 -8.18
N PRO A 62 19.53 -6.42 -7.23
CA PRO A 62 19.30 -6.64 -5.79
C PRO A 62 17.83 -6.63 -5.39
N ILE A 63 16.95 -6.15 -6.27
CA ILE A 63 15.49 -6.04 -6.06
C ILE A 63 14.71 -6.95 -7.02
N TYR A 64 15.38 -7.96 -7.57
CA TYR A 64 14.71 -9.03 -8.33
C TYR A 64 14.09 -10.09 -7.41
N ARG A 65 14.77 -10.50 -6.35
CA ARG A 65 14.28 -11.45 -5.33
C ARG A 65 15.11 -11.31 -4.08
N THR A 66 14.54 -11.63 -2.93
CA THR A 66 15.25 -11.67 -1.65
C THR A 66 15.26 -13.07 -1.07
N TYR A 67 16.24 -13.28 -0.20
CA TYR A 67 16.37 -14.46 0.64
C TYR A 67 15.41 -14.36 1.82
N ILE A 68 14.82 -15.49 2.24
CA ILE A 68 13.96 -15.57 3.43
C ILE A 68 14.80 -16.03 4.64
N PRO A 69 15.24 -15.11 5.53
CA PRO A 69 16.28 -15.35 6.52
C PRO A 69 15.98 -16.43 7.57
N SER A 70 14.72 -16.61 7.94
CA SER A 70 14.34 -17.51 9.02
C SER A 70 13.82 -18.86 8.53
N HIS A 71 13.94 -19.16 7.23
CA HIS A 71 13.44 -20.42 6.67
C HIS A 71 14.54 -21.50 6.62
N THR A 72 14.18 -22.73 6.97
CA THR A 72 15.06 -23.90 6.78
C THR A 72 15.39 -24.10 5.31
N LEU A 73 16.55 -24.71 5.02
CA LEU A 73 16.91 -25.03 3.64
C LEU A 73 15.85 -25.97 3.03
N VAL A 74 15.36 -25.63 1.84
CA VAL A 74 14.47 -26.52 1.07
C VAL A 74 15.35 -27.26 0.07
N ASN A 75 15.36 -28.60 0.14
CA ASN A 75 16.22 -29.45 -0.70
C ASN A 75 17.72 -29.04 -0.68
N ASN A 76 18.26 -28.74 0.51
CA ASN A 76 19.63 -28.24 0.73
C ASN A 76 19.98 -26.93 0.01
N LYS A 77 18.99 -26.11 -0.37
CA LYS A 77 19.20 -24.81 -1.00
C LYS A 77 18.57 -23.68 -0.20
N THR A 78 19.25 -22.53 -0.23
CA THR A 78 18.74 -21.27 0.30
C THR A 78 17.43 -20.92 -0.39
N LEU A 79 16.41 -20.63 0.40
CA LEU A 79 15.09 -20.28 -0.10
C LEU A 79 15.03 -18.79 -0.43
N TYR A 80 14.73 -18.50 -1.70
CA TYR A 80 14.39 -17.16 -2.14
C TYR A 80 12.89 -17.07 -2.33
N ASN A 81 12.34 -15.88 -2.16
CA ASN A 81 10.95 -15.66 -2.47
C ASN A 81 10.70 -15.98 -3.97
N TYR A 82 9.49 -16.45 -4.24
CA TYR A 82 9.10 -16.99 -5.53
C TYR A 82 7.97 -16.17 -6.15
N ARG A 83 7.90 -16.16 -7.48
CA ARG A 83 6.82 -15.54 -8.24
C ARG A 83 6.61 -16.26 -9.57
N VAL A 84 5.35 -16.48 -9.90
CA VAL A 84 4.91 -16.94 -11.21
C VAL A 84 3.79 -16.02 -11.63
N VAL A 85 4.16 -15.08 -12.49
CA VAL A 85 3.19 -14.11 -12.97
C VAL A 85 2.80 -14.44 -14.39
N GLU A 86 1.50 -14.55 -14.60
CA GLU A 86 0.94 -14.59 -15.94
C GLU A 86 0.64 -13.19 -16.44
N SER A 87 0.64 -13.03 -17.77
CA SER A 87 0.17 -11.82 -18.43
C SER A 87 -1.22 -11.37 -17.95
N ALA A 88 -2.08 -12.29 -17.51
CA ALA A 88 -3.47 -12.02 -17.12
C ALA A 88 -3.66 -11.24 -15.81
N GLY A 89 -2.71 -11.26 -14.87
CA GLY A 89 -2.87 -10.55 -13.59
C GLY A 89 -2.78 -9.02 -13.71
N TYR A 90 -2.17 -8.53 -14.80
CA TYR A 90 -1.88 -7.11 -15.02
C TYR A 90 -2.70 -6.48 -16.15
N LEU A 91 -3.39 -7.28 -16.97
CA LEU A 91 -4.21 -6.81 -18.09
C LEU A 91 -5.54 -6.20 -17.65
N GLN A 92 -5.76 -6.05 -16.33
CA GLN A 92 -6.97 -5.51 -15.75
C GLN A 92 -6.79 -4.07 -15.25
N HIS A 93 -5.92 -3.26 -15.87
CA HIS A 93 -5.84 -1.82 -15.61
C HIS A 93 -7.23 -1.20 -15.39
N ASP A 94 -8.20 -1.54 -16.26
CA ASP A 94 -9.55 -1.02 -16.18
C ASP A 94 -10.27 -1.44 -14.89
N LEU A 95 -10.09 -2.68 -14.43
CA LEU A 95 -10.62 -3.12 -13.13
C LEU A 95 -9.97 -2.34 -11.99
N MET A 96 -8.64 -2.24 -12.04
CA MET A 96 -7.85 -1.59 -11.01
C MET A 96 -8.23 -0.12 -10.87
N LEU A 97 -8.30 0.62 -11.98
CA LEU A 97 -8.75 2.01 -12.03
C LEU A 97 -10.20 2.14 -11.52
N ARG A 98 -11.11 1.25 -11.93
CA ARG A 98 -12.50 1.25 -11.44
C ARG A 98 -12.59 1.05 -9.94
N ASN A 99 -11.84 0.10 -9.39
CA ASN A 99 -11.80 -0.16 -7.95
C ASN A 99 -11.25 1.04 -7.17
N VAL A 100 -10.23 1.72 -7.68
CA VAL A 100 -9.72 2.97 -7.07
C VAL A 100 -10.75 4.08 -7.11
N ILE A 101 -11.34 4.34 -8.28
CA ILE A 101 -12.39 5.37 -8.42
C ILE A 101 -13.56 5.05 -7.48
N LEU A 102 -13.98 3.79 -7.40
CA LEU A 102 -15.04 3.34 -6.51
C LEU A 102 -14.66 3.63 -5.05
N ALA A 103 -13.49 3.19 -4.60
CA ALA A 103 -13.01 3.42 -3.23
C ALA A 103 -13.01 4.91 -2.88
N LEU A 104 -12.37 5.74 -3.72
CA LEU A 104 -12.27 7.19 -3.52
C LEU A 104 -13.61 7.91 -3.58
N SER A 105 -14.64 7.31 -4.19
CA SER A 105 -15.99 7.87 -4.30
C SER A 105 -16.93 7.44 -3.19
N THR A 106 -16.52 6.52 -2.32
CA THR A 106 -17.34 6.10 -1.18
C THR A 106 -17.62 7.26 -0.21
N PRO A 107 -18.71 7.22 0.58
CA PRO A 107 -19.09 8.34 1.45
C PRO A 107 -18.41 8.36 2.83
N SER A 108 -17.71 7.29 3.23
CA SER A 108 -17.09 7.18 4.55
C SER A 108 -15.77 6.44 4.52
N TYR A 109 -14.91 6.67 5.53
CA TYR A 109 -13.63 5.98 5.66
C TYR A 109 -13.79 4.46 5.68
N LYS A 110 -14.75 3.91 6.43
CA LYS A 110 -14.98 2.45 6.48
C LYS A 110 -15.18 1.87 5.08
N LYS A 111 -16.08 2.46 4.29
CA LYS A 111 -16.35 1.98 2.92
C LYS A 111 -15.13 2.15 2.02
N TYR A 112 -14.36 3.21 2.21
CA TYR A 112 -13.09 3.40 1.51
C TYR A 112 -12.08 2.30 1.88
N ASP A 113 -11.86 2.03 3.17
CA ASP A 113 -10.96 0.99 3.69
C ASP A 113 -11.36 -0.38 3.12
N ASP A 114 -12.65 -0.75 3.24
CA ASP A 114 -13.20 -2.02 2.73
C ASP A 114 -13.02 -2.17 1.21
N THR A 115 -13.14 -1.07 0.45
CA THR A 115 -13.05 -1.11 -1.02
C THR A 115 -11.62 -1.03 -1.53
N ALA A 116 -10.75 -0.25 -0.88
CA ALA A 116 -9.35 -0.07 -1.28
C ALA A 116 -8.57 -1.39 -1.23
N VAL A 117 -8.96 -2.29 -0.32
CA VAL A 117 -8.40 -3.65 -0.19
C VAL A 117 -8.58 -4.47 -1.47
N LEU A 118 -9.64 -4.25 -2.27
CA LEU A 118 -9.86 -5.02 -3.51
C LEU A 118 -8.70 -4.90 -4.50
N SER A 119 -8.16 -3.69 -4.67
CA SER A 119 -7.02 -3.48 -5.58
C SER A 119 -5.70 -3.92 -4.95
N HIS A 120 -5.59 -3.83 -3.63
CA HIS A 120 -4.45 -4.38 -2.90
C HIS A 120 -4.36 -5.89 -3.11
N ASP A 121 -5.43 -6.61 -2.79
CA ASP A 121 -5.48 -8.07 -2.85
C ASP A 121 -5.30 -8.58 -4.27
N GLN A 122 -5.84 -7.87 -5.27
CA GLN A 122 -5.65 -8.23 -6.67
C GLN A 122 -4.16 -8.32 -7.04
N ILE A 123 -3.31 -7.39 -6.57
CA ILE A 123 -1.87 -7.44 -6.85
C ILE A 123 -1.23 -8.61 -6.12
N HIS A 124 -1.51 -8.81 -4.84
CA HIS A 124 -1.02 -9.97 -4.09
C HIS A 124 -1.33 -11.29 -4.80
N ASN A 125 -2.60 -11.51 -5.12
CA ASN A 125 -3.10 -12.73 -5.75
C ASN A 125 -2.49 -12.99 -7.15
N CYS A 126 -2.06 -11.93 -7.85
CA CYS A 126 -1.50 -12.04 -9.19
C CYS A 126 0.01 -12.34 -9.22
N MET A 127 0.69 -12.24 -8.08
CA MET A 127 2.15 -12.41 -8.03
C MET A 127 2.58 -13.88 -8.05
N CYS A 128 1.67 -14.80 -7.75
CA CYS A 128 1.86 -16.22 -7.93
C CYS A 128 0.53 -16.89 -8.27
N VAL A 129 0.36 -17.25 -9.54
CA VAL A 129 -0.86 -17.95 -10.01
C VAL A 129 -0.48 -19.38 -10.40
N PRO A 130 -0.76 -20.39 -9.55
CA PRO A 130 -0.40 -21.77 -9.84
C PRO A 130 -1.31 -22.33 -10.92
N LYS A 131 -0.81 -22.39 -12.16
CA LYS A 131 -1.46 -23.16 -13.25
C LYS A 131 -1.01 -24.62 -13.31
N ASP A 132 0.17 -24.88 -12.77
CA ASP A 132 0.77 -26.20 -12.63
C ASP A 132 0.70 -26.55 -11.14
N PRO A 133 0.15 -27.72 -10.74
CA PRO A 133 0.12 -28.17 -9.35
C PRO A 133 1.53 -28.32 -8.72
N HIS A 134 2.60 -28.28 -9.51
CA HIS A 134 3.99 -28.26 -9.03
C HIS A 134 4.51 -26.85 -8.69
N ILE A 135 3.74 -25.79 -8.96
CA ILE A 135 4.08 -24.43 -8.57
C ILE A 135 3.74 -24.23 -7.08
N ASP A 136 4.78 -24.04 -6.26
CA ASP A 136 4.64 -23.72 -4.85
C ASP A 136 4.60 -22.19 -4.64
N CYS A 137 3.40 -21.67 -4.39
CA CYS A 137 3.19 -20.25 -4.08
C CYS A 137 3.35 -19.91 -2.59
N THR A 138 3.69 -20.88 -1.74
CA THR A 138 3.84 -20.68 -0.28
C THR A 138 4.80 -19.53 0.04
N TYR A 139 5.92 -19.43 -0.68
CA TYR A 139 6.97 -18.44 -0.42
C TYR A 139 6.90 -17.24 -1.36
N SER A 140 5.68 -16.80 -1.68
CA SER A 140 5.44 -15.75 -2.65
C SER A 140 4.74 -14.53 -2.05
N PHE A 141 4.56 -13.51 -2.87
CA PHE A 141 3.85 -12.29 -2.51
C PHE A 141 2.34 -12.51 -2.32
N ASP A 142 1.80 -13.64 -2.77
CA ASP A 142 0.42 -14.06 -2.48
C ASP A 142 0.22 -14.44 -1.00
N THR A 143 1.26 -15.00 -0.35
CA THR A 143 1.15 -15.46 1.04
C THR A 143 1.57 -14.36 2.02
N THR A 144 0.66 -13.94 2.91
CA THR A 144 0.87 -12.83 3.85
C THR A 144 2.19 -12.93 4.65
N GLY A 145 2.50 -14.12 5.17
CA GLY A 145 3.72 -14.35 5.97
C GLY A 145 5.04 -14.18 5.20
N PHE A 146 4.99 -14.23 3.86
CA PHE A 146 6.16 -14.10 3.00
C PHE A 146 6.11 -12.87 2.08
N SER A 147 5.00 -12.14 2.09
CA SER A 147 4.72 -11.03 1.18
C SER A 147 5.80 -9.94 1.20
N ALA A 148 6.22 -9.55 2.41
CA ALA A 148 7.20 -8.48 2.60
C ALA A 148 8.61 -8.84 2.10
N PHE A 149 8.90 -10.10 1.77
CA PHE A 149 10.19 -10.50 1.19
C PHE A 149 10.25 -10.27 -0.32
N GLU A 150 9.14 -10.15 -1.04
CA GLU A 150 9.20 -9.80 -2.47
C GLU A 150 9.44 -8.28 -2.63
N PRO A 151 10.48 -7.81 -3.36
CA PRO A 151 10.74 -6.38 -3.51
C PRO A 151 9.60 -5.58 -4.15
N ALA A 152 8.74 -6.23 -4.95
CA ALA A 152 7.53 -5.59 -5.49
C ALA A 152 6.54 -5.14 -4.40
N PHE A 153 6.58 -5.73 -3.20
CA PHE A 153 5.82 -5.29 -2.02
C PHE A 153 5.97 -3.79 -1.79
N LEU A 154 7.21 -3.32 -1.86
CA LEU A 154 7.54 -1.94 -1.61
C LEU A 154 6.89 -0.97 -2.61
N LEU A 155 6.97 -1.30 -3.89
CA LEU A 155 6.41 -0.47 -4.96
C LEU A 155 4.89 -0.51 -4.96
N HIS A 156 4.31 -1.69 -4.72
CA HIS A 156 2.87 -1.89 -4.62
C HIS A 156 2.29 -1.09 -3.44
N HIS A 157 2.89 -1.21 -2.26
CA HIS A 157 2.40 -0.52 -1.07
C HIS A 157 2.67 0.99 -1.10
N SER A 158 3.71 1.45 -1.79
CA SER A 158 3.87 2.88 -2.09
C SER A 158 2.71 3.40 -2.95
N GLN A 159 2.18 2.62 -3.90
CA GLN A 159 0.97 2.99 -4.65
C GLN A 159 -0.30 2.93 -3.79
N ILE A 160 -0.46 1.93 -2.93
CA ILE A 160 -1.60 1.86 -1.99
C ILE A 160 -1.59 3.08 -1.07
N ASP A 161 -0.42 3.43 -0.55
CA ASP A 161 -0.27 4.61 0.30
C ASP A 161 -0.51 5.92 -0.45
N ARG A 162 -0.13 6.00 -1.73
CA ARG A 162 -0.45 7.12 -2.62
C ARG A 162 -1.95 7.31 -2.80
N VAL A 163 -2.69 6.21 -3.01
CA VAL A 163 -4.16 6.25 -3.10
C VAL A 163 -4.77 6.68 -1.76
N TYR A 164 -4.21 6.25 -0.64
CA TYR A 164 -4.64 6.70 0.69
C TYR A 164 -4.37 8.19 0.94
N ALA A 165 -3.22 8.71 0.50
CA ALA A 165 -2.93 10.14 0.52
C ALA A 165 -3.87 10.94 -0.40
N LEU A 166 -4.24 10.40 -1.57
CA LEU A 166 -5.24 11.00 -2.46
C LEU A 166 -6.63 11.04 -1.80
N TYR A 167 -7.05 9.96 -1.12
CA TYR A 167 -8.30 9.93 -0.37
C TYR A 167 -8.39 11.10 0.62
N GLN A 168 -7.37 11.24 1.48
CA GLN A 168 -7.28 12.36 2.42
C GLN A 168 -7.34 13.71 1.68
N LYS A 169 -6.61 13.85 0.57
CA LYS A 169 -6.58 15.11 -0.20
C LYS A 169 -7.95 15.47 -0.76
N LEU A 170 -8.69 14.51 -1.30
CA LEU A 170 -10.04 14.71 -1.82
C LEU A 170 -10.98 15.18 -0.71
N ARG A 171 -10.93 14.51 0.45
CA ARG A 171 -11.74 14.85 1.62
C ARG A 171 -11.47 16.27 2.13
N GLN A 172 -10.19 16.66 2.22
CA GLN A 172 -9.80 18.04 2.55
C GLN A 172 -10.40 19.06 1.59
N VAL A 173 -10.31 18.81 0.28
CA VAL A 173 -10.77 19.77 -0.75
C VAL A 173 -12.30 19.80 -0.88
N LEU A 174 -12.99 18.70 -0.52
CA LEU A 174 -14.44 18.61 -0.47
C LEU A 174 -15.03 19.21 0.82
N GLY A 175 -14.21 19.51 1.83
CA GLY A 175 -14.69 19.97 3.14
C GLY A 175 -15.38 18.86 3.95
N THR A 176 -15.23 17.60 3.57
CA THR A 176 -15.76 16.44 4.27
C THR A 176 -14.66 15.88 5.16
N GLN A 177 -14.47 16.47 6.34
CA GLN A 177 -13.42 16.05 7.28
C GLN A 177 -13.86 14.77 8.01
N ASP A 178 -13.69 13.63 7.34
CA ASP A 178 -14.10 12.31 7.81
C ASP A 178 -12.98 11.53 8.53
N TRP A 179 -11.80 12.15 8.72
CA TRP A 179 -10.69 11.59 9.49
C TRP A 179 -10.68 12.04 10.96
N THR A 180 -11.85 12.25 11.55
CA THR A 180 -12.00 12.38 13.01
C THR A 180 -12.24 11.03 13.64
N LYS A 181 -11.96 10.89 14.93
CA LYS A 181 -12.28 9.68 15.69
C LYS A 181 -13.76 9.32 15.56
N ASP A 182 -14.65 10.30 15.72
CA ASP A 182 -16.09 10.08 15.63
C ASP A 182 -16.48 9.60 14.23
N SER A 183 -16.03 10.27 13.17
CA SER A 183 -16.35 9.88 11.79
C SER A 183 -15.75 8.53 11.39
N PHE A 184 -14.62 8.15 11.98
CA PHE A 184 -14.04 6.83 11.79
C PHE A 184 -14.86 5.74 12.48
N LEU A 185 -15.27 5.96 13.73
CA LEU A 185 -15.98 4.96 14.53
C LEU A 185 -17.47 4.85 14.17
N ASP A 186 -18.08 5.92 13.67
CA ASP A 186 -19.52 5.98 13.41
C ASP A 186 -20.04 4.88 12.48
N PRO A 187 -19.40 4.60 11.33
CA PRO A 187 -19.83 3.51 10.44
C PRO A 187 -19.74 2.11 11.07
N TYR A 188 -18.93 1.93 12.12
CA TYR A 188 -18.76 0.64 12.80
C TYR A 188 -19.72 0.45 13.97
N LYS A 189 -20.46 1.49 14.38
CA LYS A 189 -21.49 1.37 15.43
C LYS A 189 -22.68 0.48 15.04
N LEU A 190 -22.90 0.31 13.74
CA LEU A 190 -24.04 -0.43 13.18
C LEU A 190 -23.57 -1.59 12.27
N ASP A 191 -22.28 -1.94 12.32
CA ASP A 191 -21.71 -3.01 11.49
C ASP A 191 -21.93 -4.38 12.14
N GLU A 192 -22.43 -5.36 11.40
CA GLU A 192 -22.76 -6.68 11.96
C GLU A 192 -21.52 -7.49 12.43
N HIS A 193 -20.34 -7.21 11.90
CA HIS A 193 -19.10 -7.94 12.22
C HIS A 193 -18.22 -7.20 13.22
N PHE A 194 -18.27 -5.86 13.18
CA PHE A 194 -17.43 -4.97 13.96
C PHE A 194 -18.25 -3.97 14.78
N ASP A 195 -19.47 -4.33 15.19
CA ASP A 195 -20.33 -3.52 16.07
C ASP A 195 -19.55 -3.07 17.31
N PHE A 196 -19.07 -1.83 17.29
CA PHE A 196 -18.23 -1.30 18.37
C PHE A 196 -18.98 -1.06 19.67
N PHE A 197 -20.32 -1.08 19.70
CA PHE A 197 -21.06 -1.12 20.97
C PHE A 197 -20.86 -2.46 21.67
N ASN A 198 -20.87 -3.56 20.91
CA ASN A 198 -20.73 -4.92 21.43
C ASN A 198 -19.27 -5.43 21.43
N ARG A 199 -18.37 -4.71 20.75
CA ARG A 199 -16.94 -5.03 20.62
C ARG A 199 -16.07 -3.95 21.26
N SER A 200 -16.25 -3.75 22.57
CA SER A 200 -15.43 -2.80 23.34
C SER A 200 -13.93 -3.13 23.24
N ASP A 201 -13.61 -4.41 23.03
CA ASP A 201 -12.27 -4.92 22.78
C ASP A 201 -11.60 -4.34 21.54
N VAL A 202 -12.32 -3.79 20.55
CA VAL A 202 -11.77 -3.13 19.34
C VAL A 202 -12.26 -1.70 19.08
N SER A 203 -13.21 -1.21 19.88
CA SER A 203 -13.79 0.15 19.79
C SER A 203 -12.77 1.29 19.93
N GLY A 204 -11.62 1.04 20.56
CA GLY A 204 -10.52 2.02 20.72
C GLY A 204 -9.52 2.07 19.57
N SER A 205 -9.72 1.28 18.50
CA SER A 205 -8.75 1.03 17.42
C SER A 205 -8.22 2.27 16.71
N TRP A 206 -8.92 3.40 16.79
CA TRP A 206 -8.44 4.70 16.28
C TRP A 206 -7.12 5.14 16.91
N ASP A 207 -7.00 5.01 18.23
CA ASP A 207 -5.86 5.49 19.04
C ASP A 207 -4.87 4.37 19.38
N TRP A 208 -5.16 3.15 18.94
CA TRP A 208 -4.36 2.01 19.34
C TRP A 208 -2.94 2.06 18.78
N PRO A 209 -1.94 1.68 19.60
CA PRO A 209 -0.59 1.60 19.13
C PRO A 209 -0.38 0.42 18.18
N MET A 210 -0.02 0.69 16.93
CA MET A 210 0.25 -0.36 15.95
C MET A 210 1.61 -1.01 16.20
N SER A 211 1.59 -2.31 16.49
CA SER A 211 2.80 -3.14 16.58
C SER A 211 3.34 -3.50 15.19
N PRO A 212 4.67 -3.71 15.06
CA PRO A 212 5.71 -3.54 16.08
C PRO A 212 6.20 -2.08 16.21
N PHE A 213 5.60 -1.12 15.50
CA PHE A 213 6.11 0.26 15.43
C PHE A 213 6.18 0.95 16.79
N CYS A 214 5.24 0.65 17.69
CA CYS A 214 5.20 1.14 19.07
C CYS A 214 6.21 0.48 20.03
N ASN A 215 6.88 -0.60 19.63
CA ASN A 215 7.78 -1.35 20.49
C ASN A 215 9.24 -0.93 20.29
N ALA A 216 9.80 -0.20 21.25
CA ALA A 216 11.18 0.32 21.19
C ALA A 216 12.26 -0.78 21.09
N SER A 217 11.99 -1.99 21.58
CA SER A 217 12.92 -3.12 21.48
C SER A 217 12.95 -3.74 20.07
N MET A 218 11.92 -3.49 19.26
CA MET A 218 11.78 -4.05 17.91
C MET A 218 11.93 -3.00 16.80
N ASN A 219 11.58 -1.74 17.09
CA ASN A 219 11.60 -0.65 16.13
C ASN A 219 12.78 0.31 16.40
N PRO A 220 13.87 0.25 15.61
CA PRO A 220 15.02 1.12 15.78
C PRO A 220 14.83 2.53 15.17
N SER A 221 13.67 2.83 14.57
CA SER A 221 13.42 4.09 13.86
C SER A 221 12.77 5.10 14.78
N TYR A 222 13.43 6.21 15.06
CA TYR A 222 12.86 7.30 15.86
C TYR A 222 11.64 7.96 15.22
N VAL A 223 11.49 7.86 13.90
CA VAL A 223 10.37 8.47 13.15
C VAL A 223 9.09 7.68 13.37
N THR A 224 9.15 6.37 13.16
CA THR A 224 7.97 5.49 13.33
C THR A 224 7.81 5.01 14.76
N LEU A 225 8.84 5.16 15.62
CA LEU A 225 8.77 5.00 17.07
C LEU A 225 8.35 6.32 17.77
N ASN A 226 8.10 7.40 17.04
CA ASN A 226 7.69 8.62 17.70
C ASN A 226 6.33 8.41 18.39
N LYS A 227 6.16 8.97 19.58
CA LYS A 227 4.92 8.80 20.33
C LYS A 227 3.75 9.25 19.46
N ASP A 228 2.74 8.39 19.41
CA ASP A 228 1.49 8.56 18.66
C ASP A 228 1.63 8.49 17.13
N SER A 229 2.83 8.32 16.54
CA SER A 229 2.95 8.20 15.07
C SER A 229 2.30 6.93 14.51
N TRP A 230 2.09 5.93 15.36
CA TRP A 230 1.61 4.58 15.03
C TRP A 230 0.10 4.40 15.25
N THR A 231 -0.69 5.47 15.20
CA THR A 231 -2.16 5.41 15.34
C THR A 231 -2.85 5.65 14.01
N VAL A 232 -4.13 5.26 13.90
CA VAL A 232 -4.92 5.53 12.68
C VAL A 232 -5.06 7.03 12.47
N GLY A 233 -5.39 7.78 13.54
CA GLY A 233 -5.59 9.22 13.45
C GLY A 233 -4.36 9.98 13.00
N ASN A 234 -3.17 9.61 13.50
CA ASN A 234 -1.95 10.29 13.10
C ASN A 234 -1.42 9.85 11.74
N SER A 235 -1.84 8.68 11.23
CA SER A 235 -1.46 8.27 9.88
C SER A 235 -1.82 9.32 8.82
N TYR A 236 -2.89 10.11 9.01
CA TYR A 236 -3.29 11.18 8.09
C TYR A 236 -2.27 12.32 8.00
N TYR A 237 -1.51 12.62 9.04
CA TYR A 237 -0.52 13.71 9.02
C TYR A 237 0.83 13.23 8.48
N TYR A 238 0.80 12.50 7.37
CA TYR A 238 1.96 11.76 6.88
C TYR A 238 3.10 12.68 6.43
N GLN A 239 2.78 13.86 5.89
CA GLN A 239 3.79 14.82 5.45
C GLN A 239 4.49 15.45 6.66
N GLU A 240 3.72 15.80 7.67
CA GLU A 240 4.18 16.48 8.88
C GLU A 240 4.96 15.53 9.79
N LEU A 241 4.50 14.28 9.94
CA LEU A 241 5.11 13.30 10.83
C LEU A 241 6.26 12.53 10.19
N PHE A 242 6.19 12.26 8.89
CA PHE A 242 7.13 11.36 8.22
C PHE A 242 7.96 12.02 7.12
N GLY A 243 7.59 13.21 6.66
CA GLY A 243 8.43 14.04 5.78
C GLY A 243 8.48 13.61 4.32
N TYR A 244 7.55 12.76 3.85
CA TYR A 244 7.47 12.36 2.43
C TYR A 244 6.28 13.01 1.71
N LYS A 245 6.31 12.94 0.38
CA LYS A 245 5.24 13.42 -0.50
C LYS A 245 5.24 12.62 -1.80
N TYR A 246 4.09 12.61 -2.46
CA TYR A 246 3.96 12.14 -3.84
C TYR A 246 4.14 13.30 -4.81
N ASP A 247 4.75 13.02 -5.95
CA ASP A 247 4.96 13.95 -7.06
C ASP A 247 3.65 14.34 -7.76
N THR A 248 2.74 13.38 -7.93
CA THR A 248 1.40 13.59 -8.48
C THR A 248 0.38 12.62 -7.88
N PHE A 249 -0.91 12.96 -7.97
CA PHE A 249 -2.03 12.07 -7.64
C PHE A 249 -2.83 11.60 -8.86
N ASP A 250 -2.32 11.87 -10.06
CA ASP A 250 -2.98 11.48 -11.31
C ASP A 250 -3.24 9.97 -11.38
N LEU A 251 -4.40 9.61 -11.92
CA LEU A 251 -4.81 8.22 -12.13
C LEU A 251 -4.97 7.99 -13.62
N ALA A 252 -4.48 6.87 -14.13
CA ALA A 252 -4.52 6.56 -15.58
C ALA A 252 -3.99 7.70 -16.47
N ARG A 253 -2.92 8.37 -16.03
CA ARG A 253 -2.31 9.54 -16.70
C ARG A 253 -3.26 10.73 -16.88
N ARG A 254 -4.28 10.85 -16.04
CA ARG A 254 -5.24 11.96 -16.05
C ARG A 254 -5.20 12.71 -14.72
N ASP A 255 -5.35 14.03 -14.80
CA ASP A 255 -5.37 14.91 -13.62
C ASP A 255 -6.44 14.44 -12.62
N TRP A 256 -6.03 14.18 -11.38
CA TRP A 256 -6.93 13.78 -10.29
C TRP A 256 -8.08 14.76 -10.05
N LYS A 257 -7.94 16.03 -10.46
CA LYS A 257 -9.00 17.03 -10.39
C LYS A 257 -10.23 16.67 -11.23
N LEU A 258 -10.09 15.80 -12.23
CA LEU A 258 -11.24 15.28 -12.96
C LEU A 258 -12.14 14.46 -12.04
N LEU A 259 -11.56 13.55 -11.25
CA LEU A 259 -12.29 12.80 -10.23
C LEU A 259 -12.92 13.74 -9.20
N LEU A 260 -12.17 14.76 -8.73
CA LEU A 260 -12.70 15.76 -7.82
C LEU A 260 -13.94 16.48 -8.38
N LYS A 261 -13.92 16.83 -9.68
CA LYS A 261 -15.05 17.48 -10.35
C LYS A 261 -16.27 16.57 -10.36
N ASP A 262 -16.09 15.29 -10.69
CA ASP A 262 -17.17 14.31 -10.72
C ASP A 262 -17.76 14.08 -9.32
N LEU A 263 -16.90 13.98 -8.30
CA LEU A 263 -17.34 13.91 -6.90
C LEU A 263 -18.17 15.14 -6.51
N LYS A 264 -17.68 16.35 -6.77
CA LYS A 264 -18.44 17.59 -6.48
C LYS A 264 -19.82 17.60 -7.15
N GLN A 265 -19.93 17.05 -8.36
CA GLN A 265 -21.23 16.95 -9.03
C GLN A 265 -22.15 15.93 -8.36
N SER A 266 -21.63 14.79 -7.93
CA SER A 266 -22.40 13.77 -7.22
C SER A 266 -22.93 14.26 -5.87
N TYR A 267 -22.09 14.94 -5.06
CA TYR A 267 -22.52 15.48 -3.77
C TYR A 267 -23.64 16.53 -3.92
N LYS A 268 -23.55 17.41 -4.92
CA LYS A 268 -24.61 18.41 -5.20
C LYS A 268 -25.95 17.78 -5.57
N ARG A 269 -25.95 16.60 -6.21
CA ARG A 269 -27.20 15.90 -6.53
C ARG A 269 -27.85 15.34 -5.27
N TRP A 270 -27.05 14.80 -4.35
CA TRP A 270 -27.55 14.27 -3.08
C TRP A 270 -28.10 15.36 -2.14
N GLU A 271 -27.58 16.58 -2.19
CA GLU A 271 -28.12 17.72 -1.43
C GLU A 271 -29.43 18.28 -2.03
N ALA A 272 -29.74 17.93 -3.28
CA ALA A 272 -30.92 18.42 -4.01
C ALA A 272 -32.10 17.43 -4.00
N GLU A 273 -31.90 16.23 -3.45
CA GLU A 273 -32.89 15.16 -3.26
C GLU A 273 -33.31 15.09 -1.79
#